data_AF-A0A9D5X6L4-F1
#
_entry.id   AF-A0A9D5X6L4-F1
#
_cell.length_a   1.000
_cell.length_b   1.000
_cell.length_c   1.000
_cell.angle_alpha   90.00
_cell.angle_beta   90.00
_cell.angle_gamma   90.00
#
_symmetry.space_group_name_H-M   'P 1'
#
loop_
_entity.id
_entity.type
_entity.pdbx_description
1 polymer ?
#
loop_
_entity_poly.entity_id
_entity_poly.type
_entity_poly.pdbx_seq_one_letter_code
_entity_poly.pdbx_strand_id
1 'polypeptide(L)'
;MNKAAQIIKNLSQGFLISGILSALMGAYYLFAKAGLPLQDPPLALKIQYEINFGVGEKMLMLGLTCLFIGCIGYTVAWICSRTEKVQEPSKYQAGRPSRPNEAN
;
A
#
# COMPACT_ATOMS: atom_id res chain seq x y z
N MET A 1 20.75 1.80 2.97
CA MET A 1 19.46 1.95 2.27
C MET A 1 19.70 2.72 0.99
N ASN A 2 19.63 2.06 -0.16
CA ASN A 2 19.66 2.74 -1.44
C ASN A 2 18.55 3.81 -1.51
N LYS A 3 18.87 5.01 -2.04
CA LYS A 3 17.89 6.10 -2.23
C LYS A 3 16.63 5.62 -2.95
N ALA A 4 16.78 4.69 -3.90
CA ALA A 4 15.68 4.07 -4.63
C ALA A 4 14.69 3.30 -3.73
N ALA A 5 15.17 2.51 -2.76
CA ALA A 5 14.30 1.74 -1.87
C ALA A 5 13.48 2.64 -0.93
N GLN A 6 14.06 3.78 -0.49
CA GLN A 6 13.32 4.77 0.30
C GLN A 6 12.24 5.47 -0.53
N ILE A 7 12.53 5.82 -1.78
CA ILE A 7 11.55 6.43 -2.69
C ILE A 7 10.36 5.48 -2.92
N ILE A 8 10.64 4.20 -3.21
CA ILE A 8 9.59 3.18 -3.43
C ILE A 8 8.73 3.02 -2.18
N LYS A 9 9.35 3.00 -0.99
CA LYS A 9 8.62 2.88 0.29
C LYS A 9 7.68 4.06 0.52
N ASN A 10 8.17 5.29 0.34
CA ASN A 10 7.35 6.50 0.54
C ASN A 10 6.20 6.56 -0.46
N LEU A 11 6.46 6.21 -1.72
CA LEU A 11 5.45 6.18 -2.78
C LEU A 11 4.37 5.13 -2.48
N SER A 12 4.79 3.92 -2.08
CA SER A 12 3.89 2.85 -1.63
C SER A 12 3.01 3.28 -0.45
N GLN A 13 3.55 3.99 0.55
CA GLN A 13 2.77 4.52 1.66
C GLN A 13 1.73 5.54 1.19
N GLY A 14 2.07 6.39 0.22
CA GLY A 14 1.12 7.32 -0.41
C GLY A 14 -0.05 6.57 -1.07
N PHE A 15 0.25 5.52 -1.84
CA PHE A 15 -0.77 4.67 -2.46
C PHE A 15 -1.66 3.94 -1.44
N LEU A 16 -1.08 3.47 -0.33
CA LEU A 16 -1.84 2.84 0.75
C LEU A 16 -2.82 3.84 1.40
N ILE A 17 -2.35 5.02 1.79
CA ILE A 17 -3.20 6.04 2.44
C ILE A 17 -4.31 6.50 1.48
N SER A 18 -3.95 6.79 0.22
CA SER A 18 -4.92 7.17 -0.80
C SER A 18 -5.94 6.06 -1.06
N GLY A 19 -5.48 4.81 -1.15
CA GLY A 19 -6.36 3.66 -1.35
C GLY A 19 -7.34 3.45 -0.20
N ILE A 20 -6.89 3.57 1.05
CA ILE A 20 -7.75 3.49 2.24
C ILE A 20 -8.80 4.60 2.22
N LEU A 21 -8.41 5.85 1.99
CA LEU A 21 -9.35 6.98 1.95
C LEU A 21 -10.39 6.82 0.84
N SER A 22 -9.95 6.43 -0.37
CA SER A 22 -10.87 6.18 -1.49
C SER A 22 -11.80 5.00 -1.22
N ALA A 23 -11.31 3.92 -0.61
CA ALA A 23 -12.13 2.76 -0.25
C ALA A 23 -13.17 3.12 0.83
N LEU A 24 -12.78 3.87 1.86
CA LEU A 24 -13.71 4.35 2.90
C LEU A 24 -14.79 5.27 2.30
N MET A 25 -14.42 6.17 1.40
CA MET A 25 -15.39 7.01 0.68
C MET A 25 -16.31 6.20 -0.22
N GLY A 26 -15.78 5.22 -0.97
CA GLY A 26 -16.60 4.32 -1.77
C GLY A 26 -17.60 3.52 -0.92
N ALA A 27 -17.13 2.98 0.21
CA ALA A 27 -17.97 2.28 1.18
C ALA A 27 -19.05 3.19 1.78
N TYR A 28 -18.72 4.45 2.09
CA TYR A 28 -19.71 5.43 2.55
C TYR A 28 -20.82 5.63 1.50
N TYR A 29 -20.46 5.81 0.23
CA TYR A 29 -21.44 5.97 -0.85
C TYR A 29 -22.31 4.72 -1.05
N LEU A 30 -21.71 3.52 -1.00
CA LEU A 30 -22.43 2.25 -1.16
C LEU A 30 -23.37 1.95 0.02
N PHE A 31 -22.86 2.02 1.25
CA PHE A 31 -23.59 1.54 2.42
C PHE A 31 -24.43 2.62 3.10
N ALA A 32 -23.93 3.86 3.20
CA ALA A 32 -24.64 4.93 3.89
C ALA A 32 -25.58 5.70 2.94
N LYS A 33 -25.14 5.95 1.70
CA LYS A 33 -25.84 6.84 0.77
C LYS A 33 -26.77 6.13 -0.22
N ALA A 34 -26.33 5.01 -0.78
CA ALA A 34 -27.17 4.14 -1.60
C ALA A 34 -27.96 3.17 -0.72
N GLY A 35 -27.30 2.47 0.19
CA GLY A 35 -27.95 1.57 1.13
C GLY A 35 -28.70 0.43 0.43
N LEU A 36 -29.79 -0.03 1.05
CA LEU A 36 -30.67 -1.02 0.44
C LEU A 36 -31.62 -0.34 -0.56
N PRO A 37 -31.80 -0.92 -1.77
CA PRO A 37 -32.81 -0.42 -2.69
C PRO A 37 -34.21 -0.55 -2.07
N LEU A 38 -34.99 0.53 -2.09
CA LEU A 38 -36.42 0.47 -1.73
C LEU A 38 -37.15 -0.41 -2.75
N GLN A 39 -38.15 -1.19 -2.31
CA GLN A 39 -38.92 -2.08 -3.20
C GLN A 39 -39.80 -1.31 -4.19
N ASP A 40 -40.34 -0.15 -3.79
CA ASP A 40 -41.15 0.72 -4.65
C ASP A 40 -40.73 2.20 -4.52
N PRO A 41 -39.50 2.56 -4.93
CA PRO A 41 -39.04 3.94 -4.80
C PRO A 41 -39.66 4.80 -5.91
N PRO A 42 -40.03 6.06 -5.60
CA PRO A 42 -40.35 7.03 -6.64
C PRO A 42 -39.16 7.21 -7.58
N LEU A 43 -39.42 7.52 -8.87
CA LEU A 43 -38.41 7.54 -9.94
C LEU A 43 -37.17 8.37 -9.58
N ALA A 44 -37.35 9.51 -8.92
CA ALA A 44 -36.25 10.37 -8.48
C ALA A 44 -35.31 9.69 -7.47
N LEU A 45 -35.86 8.91 -6.52
CA LEU A 45 -35.06 8.15 -5.54
C LEU A 45 -34.30 7.01 -6.23
N LYS A 46 -34.92 6.35 -7.21
CA LYS A 46 -34.26 5.28 -7.98
C LYS A 46 -33.02 5.79 -8.73
N ILE A 47 -33.16 6.93 -9.41
CA ILE A 47 -32.03 7.54 -10.14
C ILE A 47 -30.92 7.96 -9.17
N GLN A 48 -31.29 8.57 -8.04
CA GLN A 48 -30.31 9.00 -7.04
C GLN A 48 -29.57 7.81 -6.41
N TYR A 49 -30.26 6.70 -6.18
CA TYR A 49 -29.68 5.44 -5.73
C TYR A 49 -28.66 4.92 -6.75
N GLU A 50 -29.03 4.77 -8.02
CA GLU A 50 -28.15 4.25 -9.07
C GLU A 50 -26.87 5.10 -9.22
N ILE A 51 -27.01 6.44 -9.14
CA ILE A 51 -25.86 7.35 -9.18
C ILE A 51 -24.96 7.16 -7.95
N ASN A 52 -25.52 7.19 -6.74
CA ASN A 52 -24.72 7.03 -5.51
C ASN A 52 -24.05 5.65 -5.44
N PHE A 53 -24.77 4.61 -5.85
CA PHE A 53 -24.26 3.24 -5.90
C PHE A 53 -23.13 3.12 -6.92
N GLY A 54 -23.32 3.63 -8.14
CA GLY A 54 -22.31 3.61 -9.19
C GLY A 54 -21.05 4.37 -8.79
N VAL A 55 -21.19 5.57 -8.22
CA VAL A 55 -20.05 6.34 -7.68
C VAL A 55 -19.33 5.56 -6.60
N GLY A 56 -20.07 5.00 -5.64
CA GLY A 56 -19.50 4.23 -4.55
C GLY A 56 -18.75 2.98 -5.02
N GLU A 57 -19.32 2.23 -5.98
CA GLU A 57 -18.68 1.06 -6.58
C GLU A 57 -17.35 1.41 -7.25
N LYS A 58 -17.35 2.42 -8.13
CA LYS A 58 -16.13 2.81 -8.85
C LYS A 58 -15.05 3.35 -7.90
N MET A 59 -15.45 4.14 -6.91
CA MET A 59 -14.52 4.71 -5.94
C MET A 59 -13.95 3.64 -4.99
N LEU A 60 -14.76 2.65 -4.60
CA LEU A 60 -14.31 1.47 -3.85
C LEU A 60 -13.32 0.64 -4.66
N MET A 61 -13.62 0.35 -5.92
CA MET A 61 -12.76 -0.43 -6.82
C MET A 61 -11.41 0.28 -7.07
N LEU A 62 -11.43 1.60 -7.26
CA LEU A 62 -10.22 2.42 -7.36
C LEU A 62 -9.40 2.36 -6.05
N GLY A 63 -10.05 2.50 -4.90
CA GLY A 63 -9.39 2.43 -3.59
C GLY A 63 -8.72 1.07 -3.34
N LEU A 64 -9.41 -0.02 -3.67
CA LEU A 64 -8.86 -1.38 -3.58
C LEU A 64 -7.67 -1.59 -4.54
N THR A 65 -7.74 -1.02 -5.74
CA THR A 65 -6.63 -1.08 -6.71
C THR A 65 -5.40 -0.33 -6.20
N CYS A 66 -5.58 0.88 -5.66
CA CYS A 66 -4.51 1.65 -5.03
C CYS A 66 -3.89 0.91 -3.83
N LEU A 67 -4.71 0.27 -3.00
CA LEU A 67 -4.26 -0.58 -1.90
C LEU A 67 -3.40 -1.74 -2.40
N PHE A 68 -3.83 -2.43 -3.46
CA PHE A 68 -3.10 -3.56 -4.03
C PHE A 68 -1.71 -3.14 -4.56
N ILE A 69 -1.65 -2.02 -5.30
CA ILE A 69 -0.39 -1.45 -5.79
C ILE A 69 0.51 -1.03 -4.62
N GLY A 70 -0.07 -0.39 -3.60
CA GLY A 70 0.62 0.01 -2.38
C GLY A 70 1.26 -1.18 -1.67
N CYS A 71 0.52 -2.28 -1.48
CA CYS A 71 1.00 -3.52 -0.87
C CYS A 71 2.17 -4.14 -1.67
N ILE A 72 2.05 -4.22 -3.00
CA ILE A 72 3.13 -4.73 -3.85
C ILE A 72 4.39 -3.88 -3.71
N GLY A 73 4.26 -2.55 -3.80
CA GLY A 73 5.39 -1.63 -3.64
C GLY A 73 6.07 -1.76 -2.27
N TYR A 74 5.28 -1.98 -1.22
CA TYR A 74 5.79 -2.19 0.13
C TYR A 74 6.58 -3.50 0.23
N THR A 75 6.05 -4.60 -0.30
CA THR A 75 6.71 -5.91 -0.32
C THR A 75 8.02 -5.85 -1.10
N VAL A 76 8.04 -5.19 -2.27
CA VAL A 76 9.27 -5.02 -3.06
C VAL A 76 10.32 -4.22 -2.28
N ALA A 77 9.94 -3.10 -1.67
CA ALA A 77 10.85 -2.30 -0.84
C ALA A 77 11.38 -3.10 0.35
N TRP A 78 10.55 -3.95 0.96
CA TRP A 78 10.93 -4.82 2.07
C TRP A 78 11.93 -5.90 1.65
N ILE A 79 11.71 -6.57 0.51
CA ILE A 79 12.64 -7.57 -0.06
C ILE A 79 13.99 -6.90 -0.37
N CYS A 80 14.00 -5.76 -1.07
CA CYS A 80 15.24 -5.04 -1.37
C CYS A 80 16.01 -4.64 -0.10
N SER A 81 15.29 -4.23 0.96
CA SER A 81 15.90 -3.90 2.25
C SER A 81 16.48 -5.12 2.98
N ARG A 82 15.93 -6.32 2.76
CA ARG A 82 16.46 -7.59 3.30
C ARG A 82 17.75 -7.99 2.59
N THR A 83 17.82 -7.82 1.27
CA THR A 83 19.01 -8.17 0.48
C THR A 83 20.23 -7.31 0.83
N GLU A 84 20.04 -6.01 1.11
CA GLU A 84 21.13 -5.12 1.56
C GLU A 84 21.79 -5.61 2.86
N LYS A 85 21.00 -6.09 3.84
CA LYS A 85 21.52 -6.56 5.14
C LYS A 85 22.36 -7.84 5.03
N VAL A 86 22.18 -8.62 3.95
CA VAL A 86 22.94 -9.86 3.70
C VAL A 86 24.30 -9.56 3.04
N GLN A 87 24.48 -8.39 2.42
CA GLN A 87 25.73 -8.00 1.77
C GLN A 87 26.75 -7.35 2.73
N GLU A 88 26.30 -6.62 3.76
CA GLU A 88 27.19 -5.99 4.75
C GLU A 88 28.06 -6.95 5.61
N PRO A 89 27.70 -8.21 5.93
CA PRO A 89 28.57 -9.06 6.75
C PRO A 89 29.90 -9.45 6.08
N SER A 90 30.06 -9.36 4.75
CA SER A 90 31.32 -9.79 4.11
C SER A 90 32.39 -8.68 4.01
N LYS A 91 31.99 -7.40 4.00
CA LYS A 91 32.96 -6.28 3.88
C LYS A 91 33.74 -5.98 5.17
N TYR A 92 33.30 -6.52 6.32
CA TYR A 92 34.01 -6.34 7.60
C TYR A 92 35.08 -7.40 7.89
N GLN A 93 35.18 -8.47 7.11
CA GLN A 93 36.21 -9.51 7.34
C GLN A 93 37.51 -9.34 6.54
N ALA A 94 37.57 -8.42 5.57
CA ALA A 94 38.77 -8.23 4.74
C ALA A 94 39.87 -7.35 5.39
N GLY A 95 39.70 -6.92 6.64
CA GLY A 95 40.55 -5.88 7.26
C GLY A 95 41.13 -6.18 8.64
N ARG A 96 41.14 -7.44 9.12
CA ARG A 96 41.85 -7.76 10.37
C ARG A 96 43.31 -8.10 10.07
N PRO A 97 44.30 -7.25 10.44
CA PRO A 97 45.69 -7.66 10.45
C PRO A 97 45.88 -8.79 11.47
N SER A 98 46.63 -9.82 11.06
CA SER A 98 47.04 -10.95 11.86
C SER A 98 47.77 -10.46 13.12
N ARG A 99 47.32 -10.87 14.31
CA ARG A 99 48.05 -10.64 15.57
C ARG A 99 49.42 -11.31 15.48
N PRO A 100 50.53 -10.64 15.84
CA PRO A 100 51.76 -11.34 16.11
C PRO A 100 51.60 -12.11 17.42
N ASN A 101 51.89 -13.42 17.37
CA ASN A 101 52.15 -14.23 18.54
C ASN A 101 53.42 -13.70 19.22
N GLU A 102 53.33 -13.20 20.44
CA GLU A 102 54.48 -13.18 21.35
C GLU A 102 54.37 -14.38 22.27
N ALA A 103 55.30 -15.31 22.02
CA ALA A 103 55.59 -16.45 22.85
C ALA A 103 56.25 -15.97 24.16
N ASN A 104 55.86 -16.61 25.26
CA ASN A 104 56.49 -16.53 26.57
C ASN A 104 57.71 -17.48 26.62
#